data_AF-A0A0B4BNH7-F1
#
_entry.id   AF-A0A0B4BNH7-F1
#
_cell.length_a   1.000
_cell.length_b   1.000
_cell.length_c   1.000
_cell.angle_alpha   90.00
_cell.angle_beta   90.00
_cell.angle_gamma   90.00
#
_symmetry.space_group_name_H-M   'P 1'
#
loop_
_entity.id
_entity.type
_entity.pdbx_description
1 polymer ?
#
loop_
_entity_poly.entity_id
_entity_poly.type
_entity_poly.pdbx_seq_one_letter_code
_entity_poly.pdbx_strand_id
1 'polypeptide(L)'
;MLKFLTDLFKPEAPKAQPITSETSMSFASIEVAPFLTQLTNNPRFGLPANFAASIADGIPSMALDETLRWKIEGGFDGALVELEIEVFMNGTDAPDLTFFSSQAAIEEIERELTIFAAAMEG
;
A
#
# COMPACT_ATOMS: atom_id res chain seq x y z
N MET A 1 -18.09 11.52 44.93
CA MET A 1 -16.83 11.34 44.18
C MET A 1 -16.87 9.97 43.50
N LEU A 2 -17.25 9.86 42.21
CA LEU A 2 -17.16 8.58 41.47
C LEU A 2 -17.27 8.75 39.93
N LYS A 3 -16.78 9.87 39.37
CA LYS A 3 -16.80 10.11 37.91
C LYS A 3 -15.41 10.29 37.27
N PHE A 4 -14.34 10.21 38.07
CA PHE A 4 -12.97 10.46 37.59
C PHE A 4 -12.16 9.19 37.28
N LEU A 5 -12.64 8.00 37.64
CA LEU A 5 -11.88 6.75 37.45
C LEU A 5 -12.18 6.04 36.13
N THR A 6 -13.22 6.43 35.39
CA THR A 6 -13.62 5.78 34.13
C THR A 6 -12.94 6.37 32.89
N ASP A 7 -12.40 7.59 32.95
CA ASP A 7 -11.67 8.20 31.83
C ASP A 7 -10.20 7.74 31.74
N LEU A 8 -9.64 7.16 32.81
CA LEU A 8 -8.25 6.70 32.84
C LEU A 8 -7.99 5.38 32.08
N PHE A 9 -9.07 4.67 31.72
CA PHE A 9 -9.03 3.39 31.00
C PHE A 9 -9.62 3.50 29.60
N LYS A 10 -9.51 4.66 28.94
CA LYS A 10 -9.66 4.65 27.48
C LYS A 10 -8.41 3.99 26.92
N PRO A 11 -8.49 2.77 26.34
CA PRO A 11 -7.37 2.23 25.59
C PRO A 11 -7.00 3.27 24.54
N GLU A 12 -5.75 3.71 24.57
CA GLU A 12 -5.20 4.56 23.51
C GLU A 12 -5.46 3.82 22.20
N ALA A 13 -6.10 4.50 21.24
CA ALA A 13 -6.40 3.88 19.96
C ALA A 13 -5.08 3.32 19.40
N PRO A 14 -5.04 2.05 18.94
CA PRO A 14 -3.80 1.49 18.40
C PRO A 14 -3.26 2.44 17.33
N LYS A 15 -2.02 2.89 17.49
CA LYS A 15 -1.37 3.78 16.52
C LYS A 15 -0.76 2.92 15.43
N ALA A 16 -0.93 3.33 14.18
CA ALA A 16 -0.26 2.69 13.06
C ALA A 16 1.26 2.67 13.28
N GLN A 17 1.92 1.58 12.86
CA GLN A 17 3.37 1.51 12.88
C GLN A 17 3.97 2.63 12.01
N PRO A 18 5.09 3.24 12.41
CA PRO A 18 5.74 4.27 11.60
C PRO A 18 6.24 3.69 10.27
N ILE A 19 6.25 4.53 9.24
CA ILE A 19 6.94 4.23 7.99
C ILE A 19 8.44 4.24 8.26
N THR A 20 9.11 3.12 7.95
CA THR A 20 10.55 2.94 8.19
C THR A 20 11.29 2.41 6.96
N SER A 21 10.56 2.00 5.92
CA SER A 21 11.12 1.29 4.77
C SER A 21 10.31 1.58 3.52
N GLU A 22 10.93 1.32 2.37
CA GLU A 22 10.32 1.47 1.05
C GLU A 22 10.78 0.37 0.09
N THR A 23 9.96 0.07 -0.91
CA THR A 23 10.34 -0.75 -2.07
C THR A 23 9.66 -0.19 -3.32
N SER A 24 10.23 -0.45 -4.51
CA SER A 24 9.69 0.08 -5.76
C SER A 24 9.87 -0.88 -6.93
N MET A 25 9.00 -0.74 -7.92
CA MET A 25 9.09 -1.47 -9.18
C MET A 25 8.44 -0.67 -10.31
N SER A 26 8.99 -0.81 -11.52
CA SER A 26 8.40 -0.28 -12.76
C SER A 26 7.38 -1.27 -13.30
N PHE A 27 6.21 -0.78 -13.71
CA PHE A 27 5.10 -1.58 -14.23
C PHE A 27 4.70 -1.12 -15.63
N ALA A 28 4.11 -2.01 -16.43
CA ALA A 28 3.18 -1.55 -17.47
C ALA A 28 1.86 -1.09 -16.82
N SER A 29 1.17 -0.08 -17.33
CA SER A 29 -0.05 0.42 -16.65
C SER A 29 -1.13 -0.65 -16.51
N ILE A 30 -1.19 -1.59 -17.45
CA ILE A 30 -2.12 -2.74 -17.41
C ILE A 30 -1.82 -3.73 -16.28
N GLU A 31 -0.60 -3.73 -15.74
CA GLU A 31 -0.14 -4.66 -14.70
C GLU A 31 -0.39 -4.13 -13.28
N VAL A 32 -0.58 -2.81 -13.13
CA VAL A 32 -0.77 -2.18 -11.83
C VAL A 32 -2.02 -2.70 -11.11
N ALA A 33 -3.17 -2.71 -11.79
CA ALA A 33 -4.42 -3.19 -11.17
C ALA A 33 -4.35 -4.68 -10.76
N PRO A 34 -3.84 -5.61 -11.59
CA PRO A 34 -3.56 -6.98 -11.19
C PRO A 34 -2.66 -7.09 -9.95
N PHE A 35 -1.53 -6.37 -9.92
CA PHE A 35 -0.61 -6.43 -8.78
C PHE A 35 -1.28 -5.93 -7.49
N LEU A 36 -1.95 -4.78 -7.52
CA LEU A 36 -2.64 -4.24 -6.35
C LEU A 36 -3.79 -5.14 -5.88
N THR A 37 -4.43 -5.86 -6.81
CA THR A 37 -5.45 -6.88 -6.48
C THR A 37 -4.81 -8.08 -5.78
N GLN A 38 -3.66 -8.56 -6.26
CA GLN A 38 -2.89 -9.62 -5.59
C GLN A 38 -2.52 -9.20 -4.16
N LEU A 39 -2.01 -7.97 -3.98
CA LEU A 39 -1.65 -7.44 -2.67
C LEU A 39 -2.87 -7.37 -1.73
N THR A 40 -4.04 -6.97 -2.25
CA THR A 40 -5.30 -6.95 -1.47
C THR A 40 -5.77 -8.34 -1.06
N ASN A 41 -5.44 -9.37 -1.86
CA ASN A 41 -5.79 -10.76 -1.58
C ASN A 41 -4.77 -11.47 -0.67
N ASN A 42 -3.61 -10.84 -0.37
CA ASN A 42 -2.64 -11.41 0.55
C ASN A 42 -3.23 -11.40 1.97
N PRO A 43 -3.38 -12.57 2.63
CA PRO A 43 -4.07 -12.69 3.92
C PRO A 43 -3.34 -12.01 5.09
N ARG A 44 -2.06 -11.66 4.93
CA ARG A 44 -1.30 -10.89 5.91
C ARG A 44 -1.73 -9.43 5.91
N PHE A 45 -2.24 -8.94 4.78
CA PHE A 45 -2.71 -7.58 4.62
C PHE A 45 -4.21 -7.46 4.90
N GLY A 46 -4.58 -6.39 5.60
CA GLY A 46 -5.95 -5.95 5.81
C GLY A 46 -6.19 -4.63 5.10
N LEU A 47 -6.06 -4.61 3.77
CA LEU A 47 -6.21 -3.39 2.97
C LEU A 47 -7.69 -3.11 2.64
N PRO A 48 -8.08 -1.84 2.42
CA PRO A 48 -9.43 -1.49 2.00
C PRO A 48 -9.79 -2.17 0.67
N ALA A 49 -11.01 -2.70 0.54
CA ALA A 49 -11.43 -3.44 -0.65
C ALA A 49 -11.39 -2.61 -1.97
N ASN A 50 -11.51 -1.29 -1.87
CA ASN A 50 -11.47 -0.37 -3.01
C ASN A 50 -10.08 0.23 -3.27
N PHE A 51 -9.05 -0.17 -2.52
CA PHE A 51 -7.69 0.34 -2.63
C PHE A 51 -7.12 0.19 -4.04
N ALA A 52 -7.16 -1.03 -4.60
CA ALA A 52 -6.60 -1.32 -5.92
C ALA A 52 -7.27 -0.48 -7.02
N ALA A 53 -8.61 -0.41 -7.00
CA ALA A 53 -9.38 0.40 -7.95
C ALA A 53 -9.07 1.90 -7.81
N SER A 54 -8.97 2.42 -6.58
CA SER A 54 -8.73 3.84 -6.34
C SER A 54 -7.40 4.35 -6.90
N ILE A 55 -6.37 3.49 -6.92
CA ILE A 55 -5.07 3.82 -7.50
C ILE A 55 -5.10 3.61 -9.01
N ALA A 56 -5.59 2.46 -9.47
CA ALA A 56 -5.66 2.12 -10.88
C ALA A 56 -6.48 3.13 -11.70
N ASP A 57 -7.58 3.65 -11.14
CA ASP A 57 -8.43 4.65 -11.81
C ASP A 57 -7.75 6.03 -11.93
N GLY A 58 -6.74 6.32 -11.09
CA GLY A 58 -6.00 7.58 -11.13
C GLY A 58 -4.94 7.62 -12.22
N ILE A 59 -4.37 6.46 -12.60
CA ILE A 59 -3.22 6.35 -13.50
C ILE A 59 -3.53 6.83 -14.93
N PRO A 60 -4.66 6.46 -15.58
CA PRO A 60 -4.95 6.89 -16.95
C PRO A 60 -5.03 8.40 -17.15
N SER A 61 -5.30 9.16 -16.08
CA SER A 61 -5.36 10.62 -16.13
C SER A 61 -4.03 11.32 -15.86
N MET A 62 -2.99 10.57 -15.48
CA MET A 62 -1.68 11.16 -15.16
C MET A 62 -0.96 11.65 -16.41
N ALA A 63 -0.41 12.85 -16.34
CA ALA A 63 0.54 13.35 -17.31
C ALA A 63 1.93 12.70 -17.12
N LEU A 64 2.77 12.77 -18.16
CA LEU A 64 4.18 12.41 -18.04
C LEU A 64 4.86 13.26 -16.95
N ASP A 65 5.75 12.66 -16.17
CA ASP A 65 6.43 13.26 -15.02
C ASP A 65 5.49 13.67 -13.87
N GLU A 66 4.22 13.28 -13.92
CA GLU A 66 3.29 13.49 -12.80
C GLU A 66 3.54 12.46 -11.69
N THR A 67 3.40 12.93 -10.46
CA THR A 67 3.44 12.09 -9.25
C THR A 67 2.11 12.20 -8.52
N LEU A 68 1.49 11.06 -8.25
CA LEU A 68 0.35 10.95 -7.35
C LEU A 68 0.72 10.08 -6.16
N ARG A 69 0.22 10.44 -4.98
CA ARG A 69 0.48 9.71 -3.74
C ARG A 69 -0.81 9.43 -2.99
N TRP A 70 -0.98 8.19 -2.57
CA TRP A 70 -2.09 7.74 -1.74
C TRP A 70 -1.56 7.31 -0.39
N LYS A 71 -2.29 7.71 0.66
CA LYS A 71 -2.05 7.25 2.03
C LYS A 71 -3.20 6.34 2.43
N ILE A 72 -2.87 5.13 2.85
CA ILE A 72 -3.80 4.07 3.17
C ILE A 72 -3.56 3.62 4.61
N GLU A 73 -4.62 3.65 5.40
CA GLU A 73 -4.67 2.97 6.68
C GLU A 73 -5.12 1.53 6.45
N GLY A 74 -4.32 0.55 6.89
CA GLY A 74 -4.60 -0.86 6.70
C GLY A 74 -4.14 -1.72 7.87
N GLY A 75 -4.22 -3.03 7.69
CA GLY A 75 -3.67 -4.02 8.60
C GLY A 75 -2.48 -4.76 8.01
N PHE A 76 -1.54 -5.17 8.86
CA PHE A 76 -0.50 -6.15 8.55
C PHE A 76 -0.32 -7.11 9.74
N ASP A 77 -0.50 -8.41 9.53
CA ASP A 77 -0.45 -9.47 10.57
C ASP A 77 -1.28 -9.14 11.83
N GLY A 78 -2.44 -8.50 11.65
CA GLY A 78 -3.35 -8.11 12.73
C GLY A 78 -2.98 -6.82 13.47
N ALA A 79 -1.90 -6.14 13.10
CA ALA A 79 -1.55 -4.80 13.58
C ALA A 79 -1.97 -3.71 12.59
N LEU A 80 -2.28 -2.51 13.08
CA LEU A 80 -2.50 -1.36 12.22
C LEU A 80 -1.18 -0.90 11.60
N VAL A 81 -1.21 -0.63 10.29
CA VAL A 81 -0.07 -0.16 9.52
C VAL A 81 -0.49 0.99 8.63
N GLU A 82 0.44 1.91 8.41
CA GLU A 82 0.33 2.95 7.41
C GLU A 82 1.05 2.49 6.14
N LEU A 83 0.35 2.51 5.01
CA LEU A 83 0.90 2.24 3.69
C LEU A 83 0.74 3.49 2.85
N GLU A 84 1.85 4.05 2.38
CA GLU A 84 1.82 5.06 1.32
C GLU A 84 2.23 4.42 0.00
N ILE A 85 1.56 4.81 -1.07
CA ILE A 85 1.93 4.43 -2.43
C ILE A 85 2.10 5.70 -3.23
N GLU A 86 3.27 5.84 -3.83
CA GLU A 86 3.56 6.84 -4.83
C GLU A 86 3.58 6.19 -6.19
N VAL A 87 2.89 6.82 -7.14
CA VAL A 87 2.97 6.49 -8.57
C VAL A 87 3.65 7.67 -9.25
N PHE A 88 4.73 7.39 -9.98
CA PHE A 88 5.40 8.34 -10.86
C PHE A 88 5.24 7.89 -12.31
N MET A 89 4.71 8.76 -13.17
CA MET A 89 4.54 8.45 -14.59
C MET A 89 5.85 8.66 -15.36
N ASN A 90 6.68 7.61 -15.42
CA ASN A 90 8.01 7.64 -16.06
C ASN A 90 7.95 7.53 -17.60
N GLY A 91 6.80 7.10 -18.15
CA GLY A 91 6.57 6.99 -19.58
C GLY A 91 5.09 6.80 -19.90
N THR A 92 4.71 6.89 -21.17
CA THR A 92 3.30 6.82 -21.65
C THR A 92 2.51 5.59 -21.15
N ASP A 93 3.20 4.52 -20.75
CA ASP A 93 2.58 3.31 -20.20
C ASP A 93 3.47 2.64 -19.15
N ALA A 94 4.31 3.41 -18.47
CA ALA A 94 5.36 2.90 -17.58
C ALA A 94 5.34 3.61 -16.21
N PRO A 95 4.29 3.42 -15.40
CA PRO A 95 4.27 3.93 -14.04
C PRO A 95 5.29 3.20 -13.16
N ASP A 96 6.08 3.98 -12.42
CA ASP A 96 6.90 3.48 -11.32
C ASP A 96 6.07 3.56 -10.03
N LEU A 97 5.93 2.44 -9.33
CA LEU A 97 5.23 2.36 -8.06
C LEU A 97 6.24 2.23 -6.93
N THR A 98 6.19 3.16 -5.98
CA THR A 98 6.97 3.12 -4.74
C THR A 98 6.03 2.95 -3.55
N PHE A 99 6.29 1.95 -2.72
CA PHE A 99 5.54 1.62 -1.53
C PHE A 99 6.34 2.04 -0.30
N PHE A 100 5.70 2.67 0.68
CA PHE A 100 6.31 3.06 1.95
C PHE A 100 5.48 2.52 3.11
N SER A 101 6.12 1.82 4.04
CA SER A 101 5.44 1.25 5.21
C SER A 101 6.45 0.83 6.30
N SER A 102 6.02 -0.01 7.24
CA SER A 102 6.94 -0.67 8.16
C SER A 102 7.80 -1.69 7.42
N GLN A 103 8.98 -1.99 7.95
CA GLN A 103 9.92 -2.93 7.31
C GLN A 103 9.27 -4.29 6.99
N ALA A 104 8.50 -4.86 7.94
CA ALA A 104 7.89 -6.17 7.73
C ALA A 104 6.82 -6.17 6.62
N ALA A 105 6.06 -5.07 6.48
CA ALA A 105 5.10 -4.92 5.40
C ALA A 105 5.82 -4.75 4.05
N ILE A 106 6.92 -3.99 4.02
CA ILE A 106 7.72 -3.79 2.81
C ILE A 106 8.40 -5.08 2.34
N GLU A 107 8.96 -5.87 3.24
CA GLU A 107 9.55 -7.19 2.90
C GLU A 107 8.51 -8.14 2.28
N GLU A 108 7.26 -8.09 2.76
CA GLU A 108 6.18 -8.86 2.15
C GLU A 108 5.76 -8.29 0.80
N ILE A 109 5.67 -6.97 0.64
CA ILE A 109 5.40 -6.34 -0.67
C ILE A 109 6.49 -6.71 -1.68
N GLU A 110 7.77 -6.68 -1.28
CA GLU A 110 8.90 -7.08 -2.14
C GLU A 110 8.81 -8.55 -2.57
N ARG A 111 8.36 -9.44 -1.66
CA ARG A 111 8.05 -10.83 -2.00
C ARG A 111 6.95 -10.93 -3.04
N GLU A 112 5.84 -10.21 -2.85
CA GLU A 112 4.71 -10.20 -3.78
C GLU A 112 5.11 -9.63 -5.16
N LEU A 113 5.94 -8.58 -5.19
CA LEU A 113 6.52 -8.03 -6.42
C LEU A 113 7.35 -9.08 -7.17
N THR A 114 8.20 -9.80 -6.45
CA THR A 114 9.02 -10.88 -7.02
C THR A 114 8.17 -12.02 -7.58
N ILE A 115 7.12 -12.42 -6.86
CA ILE A 115 6.18 -13.45 -7.31
C ILE A 115 5.43 -13.00 -8.56
N PHE A 116 4.94 -11.75 -8.57
CA PHE A 116 4.22 -11.19 -9.69
C PHE A 116 5.11 -11.10 -10.94
N ALA A 117 6.33 -10.59 -10.81
CA ALA A 117 7.29 -10.51 -11.91
C ALA A 117 7.57 -11.90 -12.52
N ALA A 118 7.82 -12.91 -11.67
CA ALA A 118 8.05 -14.28 -12.12
C ALA A 118 6.83 -14.89 -12.84
N ALA A 119 5.61 -14.49 -12.46
CA ALA A 119 4.38 -14.95 -13.12
C ALA A 119 4.15 -14.29 -14.49
N MET A 120 4.68 -13.08 -14.72
CA MET A 120 4.57 -12.35 -15.98
C MET A 120 5.60 -12.81 -17.03
N GLU A 121 6.71 -13.41 -16.60
CA GLU A 121 7.75 -13.95 -17.50
C GLU A 121 7.46 -15.37 -18.02
N GLY A 122 6.45 -16.07 -17.46
CA GLY A 122 6.11 -17.47 -17.77
C GLY A 122 4.98 -17.65 -18.78
#